data_AF-A0A438EZI7-F1
#
_entry.id   AF-A0A438EZI7-F1
#
_cell.length_a   1.000
_cell.length_b   1.000
_cell.length_c   1.000
_cell.angle_alpha   90.00
_cell.angle_beta   90.00
_cell.angle_gamma   90.00
#
_symmetry.space_group_name_H-M   'P 1'
#
loop_
_entity.id
_entity.type
_entity.pdbx_description
1 polymer ?
#
loop_
_entity_poly.entity_id
_entity_poly.type
_entity_poly.pdbx_seq_one_letter_code
_entity_poly.pdbx_strand_id
1 'polypeptide(L)'
;MDMATSSSDVAIEGLRPLLSDKEGLDDIAAAKIEKLTAELQEQEQEQDHEECDPVERIKDGFIHFKIHHFDKYPDYYKQLAEGQHPKFLVFACSDSRVSPSHVLNFKPGEAFMCRNIANLVPAFNQLRYSGVGAVIEYAVKHLEVENILVIGHSRCGGIEALMSLPADGTTSNDFIDDWVKIALTGQGQGGIRVERRNI
;
A
#
# COMPACT_ATOMS: atom_id res chain seq x y z
N MET A 1 -3.42 25.07 10.48
CA MET A 1 -2.81 23.78 10.10
C MET A 1 -3.01 23.69 8.62
N ASP A 2 -1.90 23.87 7.92
CA ASP A 2 -1.84 24.34 6.54
C ASP A 2 -2.42 23.34 5.55
N MET A 3 -3.24 23.86 4.64
CA MET A 3 -3.76 23.13 3.49
C MET A 3 -2.56 22.74 2.63
N ALA A 4 -2.37 21.44 2.41
CA ALA A 4 -1.37 20.93 1.49
C ALA A 4 -1.71 21.44 0.08
N THR A 5 -1.01 22.49 -0.36
CA THR A 5 -1.03 22.94 -1.76
C THR A 5 -0.59 21.76 -2.63
N SER A 6 -1.44 21.36 -3.56
CA SER A 6 -1.18 20.23 -4.44
C SER A 6 0.07 20.47 -5.28
N SER A 7 0.72 19.41 -5.77
CA SER A 7 1.90 19.53 -6.65
C SER A 7 1.60 20.37 -7.90
N SER A 8 0.33 20.47 -8.29
CA SER A 8 -0.17 21.28 -9.40
C SER A 8 -0.19 22.76 -9.03
N ASP A 9 -0.61 23.12 -7.82
CA ASP A 9 -0.63 24.52 -7.34
C ASP A 9 0.78 25.12 -7.30
N VAL A 10 1.76 24.34 -6.85
CA VAL A 10 3.17 24.76 -6.81
C VAL A 10 3.73 24.99 -8.23
N ALA A 11 3.31 24.17 -9.20
CA ALA A 11 3.71 24.33 -10.60
C ALA A 11 3.05 25.57 -11.23
N ILE A 12 1.79 25.85 -10.90
CA ILE A 12 1.05 27.04 -11.36
C ILE A 12 1.68 28.31 -10.80
N GLU A 13 2.03 28.35 -9.51
CA GLU A 13 2.71 29.50 -8.90
C GLU A 13 4.11 29.74 -9.50
N GLY A 14 4.85 28.68 -9.81
CA GLY A 14 6.18 28.78 -10.43
C GLY A 14 6.18 29.35 -11.86
N LEU A 15 5.05 29.27 -12.56
CA LEU A 15 4.89 29.77 -13.93
C LEU A 15 4.50 31.26 -13.99
N ARG A 16 3.91 31.82 -12.93
CA ARG A 16 3.44 33.22 -12.89
C ARG A 16 4.55 34.26 -13.17
N PRO A 17 5.77 34.16 -12.61
CA PRO A 17 6.84 35.13 -12.87
C PRO A 17 7.40 35.05 -14.30
N LEU A 18 7.30 33.88 -14.95
CA LEU A 18 7.79 33.68 -16.32
C LEU A 18 6.85 34.30 -17.37
N LEU A 19 5.61 34.60 -16.97
CA LEU A 19 4.63 35.29 -17.80
C LEU A 19 4.87 36.80 -17.74
N SER A 20 5.15 37.37 -16.56
CA SER A 20 5.35 38.83 -16.41
C SER A 20 6.50 39.45 -17.23
N ASP A 21 7.40 38.63 -17.78
CA ASP A 21 8.57 39.07 -18.55
C ASP A 21 8.35 39.11 -20.08
N LYS A 22 7.15 38.83 -20.60
CA LYS A 22 6.85 38.82 -22.06
C LYS A 22 5.67 39.70 -22.44
N GLU A 23 5.90 41.00 -22.52
CA GLU A 23 4.89 41.98 -22.98
C GLU A 23 4.22 41.54 -24.31
N GLY A 24 2.90 41.36 -24.24
CA GLY A 24 2.02 41.01 -25.37
C GLY A 24 1.63 39.53 -25.48
N LEU A 25 2.21 38.64 -24.66
CA LEU A 25 1.79 37.24 -24.56
C LEU A 25 0.94 36.94 -23.32
N ASP A 26 0.87 37.89 -22.39
CA ASP A 26 0.37 37.68 -21.02
C ASP A 26 -1.12 37.36 -20.96
N ASP A 27 -1.95 38.14 -21.65
CA ASP A 27 -3.41 37.95 -21.57
C ASP A 27 -3.86 36.64 -22.25
N ILE A 28 -3.21 36.29 -23.37
CA ILE A 28 -3.52 35.07 -24.13
C ILE A 28 -2.96 33.83 -23.43
N ALA A 29 -1.76 33.93 -22.85
CA ALA A 29 -1.14 32.83 -22.11
C ALA A 29 -1.85 32.61 -20.77
N ALA A 30 -2.17 33.67 -20.02
CA ALA A 30 -2.94 33.59 -18.78
C ALA A 30 -4.32 32.99 -19.02
N ALA A 31 -5.06 33.46 -20.04
CA ALA A 31 -6.37 32.91 -20.38
C ALA A 31 -6.31 31.42 -20.79
N LYS A 32 -5.25 31.00 -21.51
CA LYS A 32 -5.04 29.59 -21.85
C LYS A 32 -4.67 28.75 -20.63
N ILE A 33 -3.86 29.28 -19.71
CA ILE A 33 -3.47 28.59 -18.48
C ILE A 33 -4.66 28.46 -17.54
N GLU A 34 -5.47 29.51 -17.36
CA GLU A 34 -6.72 29.45 -16.60
C GLU A 34 -7.69 28.43 -17.21
N LYS A 35 -7.83 28.44 -18.54
CA LYS A 35 -8.65 27.45 -19.24
C LYS A 35 -8.14 26.02 -19.05
N LEU A 36 -6.84 25.78 -19.20
CA LEU A 36 -6.24 24.46 -18.98
C LEU A 36 -6.32 24.04 -17.50
N THR A 37 -6.21 24.98 -16.57
CA THR A 37 -6.33 24.71 -15.13
C THR A 37 -7.77 24.36 -14.77
N ALA A 38 -8.76 25.07 -15.32
CA ALA A 38 -10.18 24.76 -15.16
C ALA A 38 -10.52 23.40 -15.80
N GLU A 39 -10.03 23.11 -17.01
CA GLU A 39 -10.22 21.81 -17.67
C GLU A 39 -9.57 20.66 -16.88
N LEU A 40 -8.40 20.87 -16.27
CA LEU A 40 -7.74 19.88 -15.42
C LEU A 40 -8.48 19.70 -14.07
N GLN A 41 -8.99 20.78 -13.48
CA GLN A 41 -9.77 20.73 -12.25
C GLN A 41 -11.15 20.08 -12.46
N GLU A 42 -11.81 20.33 -13.60
CA GLU A 42 -13.06 19.66 -13.98
C GLU A 42 -12.83 18.16 -14.22
N GLN A 43 -11.70 17.77 -14.83
CA GLN A 43 -11.32 16.35 -14.97
C GLN A 43 -11.02 15.67 -13.62
N GLU A 44 -10.49 16.40 -12.64
CA GLU A 44 -10.29 15.92 -11.28
C GLU A 44 -11.61 15.84 -10.48
N GLN A 45 -12.60 16.68 -10.80
CA GLN A 45 -13.91 16.74 -10.11
C GLN A 45 -14.98 15.80 -10.71
N GLU A 46 -14.96 15.51 -12.01
CA GLU A 46 -15.87 14.53 -12.65
C GLU A 46 -15.57 13.07 -12.26
N GLN A 47 -14.45 12.81 -11.57
CA GLN A 47 -14.14 11.49 -11.01
C GLN A 47 -14.88 11.16 -9.71
N ASP A 48 -15.58 12.12 -9.10
CA ASP A 48 -16.43 11.88 -7.94
C ASP A 48 -17.88 11.65 -8.39
N HIS A 49 -18.35 10.40 -8.26
CA HIS A 49 -19.74 9.92 -8.39
C HIS A 49 -20.22 9.32 -9.73
N GLU A 50 -19.39 8.58 -10.46
CA GLU A 50 -19.88 7.46 -11.26
C GLU A 50 -19.50 6.14 -10.55
N GLU A 51 -20.45 5.20 -10.48
CA GLU A 51 -20.18 3.83 -10.01
C GLU A 51 -19.15 3.23 -10.96
N CYS A 52 -17.87 3.36 -10.59
CA CYS A 52 -16.74 3.00 -11.42
C CYS A 52 -16.83 1.51 -11.76
N ASP A 53 -17.09 1.18 -13.03
CA ASP A 53 -17.11 -0.20 -13.52
C ASP A 53 -15.80 -0.88 -13.06
N PRO A 54 -15.87 -1.92 -12.20
CA PRO A 54 -14.69 -2.57 -11.68
C PRO A 54 -13.76 -3.09 -12.79
N VAL A 55 -14.32 -3.46 -13.95
CA VAL A 55 -13.53 -3.93 -15.09
C VAL A 55 -12.74 -2.79 -15.70
N GLU A 56 -13.38 -1.65 -15.96
CA GLU A 56 -12.69 -0.47 -16.50
C GLU A 56 -11.68 0.08 -15.49
N ARG A 57 -12.00 0.11 -14.19
CA ARG A 57 -11.06 0.50 -13.14
C ARG A 57 -9.75 -0.30 -13.18
N ILE A 58 -9.85 -1.61 -13.39
CA ILE A 58 -8.68 -2.50 -13.46
C ILE A 58 -7.91 -2.25 -14.76
N LYS A 59 -8.59 -2.10 -15.90
CA LYS A 59 -7.97 -1.80 -17.19
C LYS A 59 -7.21 -0.48 -17.15
N ASP A 60 -7.85 0.59 -16.71
CA ASP A 60 -7.26 1.93 -16.63
C ASP A 60 -6.08 1.95 -15.67
N GLY A 61 -6.21 1.28 -14.51
CA GLY A 61 -5.10 1.13 -13.57
C GLY A 61 -3.89 0.41 -14.18
N PHE A 62 -4.11 -0.65 -14.96
CA PHE A 62 -3.04 -1.36 -15.63
C PHE A 62 -2.42 -0.54 -16.78
N ILE A 63 -3.24 0.14 -17.58
CA ILE A 63 -2.77 1.04 -18.65
C ILE A 63 -1.91 2.15 -18.05
N HIS A 64 -2.35 2.75 -16.95
CA HIS A 64 -1.58 3.75 -16.22
C HIS A 64 -0.22 3.19 -15.76
N PHE A 65 -0.21 2.01 -15.12
CA PHE A 65 1.04 1.32 -14.76
C PHE A 65 1.96 1.10 -15.97
N LYS A 66 1.39 0.62 -17.08
CA LYS A 66 2.12 0.31 -18.31
C LYS A 66 2.82 1.55 -18.87
N ILE A 67 2.09 2.66 -19.01
CA ILE A 67 2.57 3.90 -19.61
C ILE A 67 3.53 4.64 -18.68
N HIS A 68 3.17 4.77 -17.40
CA HIS A 68 3.88 5.68 -16.48
C HIS A 68 5.01 5.01 -15.69
N HIS A 69 5.04 3.68 -15.62
CA HIS A 69 6.07 2.94 -14.91
C HIS A 69 6.79 1.94 -15.82
N PHE A 70 6.07 0.98 -16.40
CA PHE A 70 6.71 -0.10 -17.15
C PHE A 70 7.52 0.41 -18.35
N ASP A 71 6.89 1.22 -19.22
CA ASP A 71 7.52 1.73 -20.44
C ASP A 71 8.56 2.81 -20.20
N LYS A 72 8.51 3.50 -19.05
CA LYS A 72 9.51 4.49 -18.67
C LYS A 72 10.84 3.88 -18.20
N TYR A 73 10.82 2.63 -17.74
CA TYR A 73 12.00 1.95 -17.19
C TYR A 73 12.22 0.56 -17.82
N PRO A 74 12.36 0.47 -19.15
CA PRO A 74 12.37 -0.82 -19.87
C PRO A 74 13.52 -1.74 -19.44
N ASP A 75 14.72 -1.21 -19.21
CA ASP A 75 15.87 -2.01 -18.77
C ASP A 75 15.66 -2.59 -17.37
N TYR A 76 15.03 -1.83 -16.47
CA TYR A 76 14.73 -2.28 -15.12
C TYR A 76 13.71 -3.41 -15.13
N TYR A 77 12.61 -3.27 -15.86
CA TYR A 77 11.60 -4.33 -15.96
C TYR A 77 12.08 -5.53 -16.78
N LYS A 78 13.00 -5.34 -17.73
CA LYS A 78 13.66 -6.44 -18.42
C LYS A 78 14.50 -7.28 -17.46
N GLN A 79 15.27 -6.65 -16.56
CA GLN A 79 16.01 -7.37 -15.53
C GLN A 79 15.06 -8.11 -14.56
N LEU A 80 13.98 -7.46 -14.12
CA LEU A 80 12.97 -8.11 -13.27
C LEU A 80 12.28 -9.31 -13.94
N ALA A 81 12.20 -9.33 -15.27
CA ALA A 81 11.64 -10.47 -16.01
C ALA A 81 12.58 -11.69 -16.03
N GLU A 82 13.88 -11.51 -15.81
CA GLU A 82 14.86 -12.60 -15.74
C GLU A 82 14.83 -13.31 -14.37
N GLY A 83 14.42 -12.61 -13.32
CA GLY A 83 14.29 -13.16 -11.97
C GLY A 83 14.06 -12.11 -10.90
N GLN A 84 13.86 -12.56 -9.67
CA GLN A 84 13.70 -11.69 -8.49
C GLN A 84 14.77 -11.98 -7.44
N HIS A 85 15.29 -10.94 -6.81
CA HIS A 85 16.26 -11.02 -5.71
C HIS A 85 15.93 -10.00 -4.60
N PRO A 86 14.73 -10.10 -3.99
CA PRO A 86 14.32 -9.16 -2.95
C PRO A 86 15.21 -9.28 -1.72
N LYS A 87 15.44 -8.14 -1.05
CA LYS A 87 16.24 -8.10 0.19
C LYS A 87 15.39 -8.22 1.45
N PHE A 88 14.08 -8.06 1.31
CA PHE A 88 13.12 -8.04 2.40
C PHE A 88 12.01 -9.08 2.19
N LEU A 89 11.67 -9.84 3.22
CA LEU A 89 10.36 -10.45 3.39
C LEU A 89 9.51 -9.54 4.28
N VAL A 90 8.31 -9.18 3.83
CA VAL A 90 7.42 -8.28 4.56
C VAL A 90 6.09 -8.96 4.88
N PHE A 91 5.78 -9.09 6.18
CA PHE A 91 4.44 -9.38 6.68
C PHE A 91 3.72 -8.08 6.99
N ALA A 92 2.57 -7.85 6.35
CA ALA A 92 1.74 -6.68 6.57
C ALA A 92 0.25 -7.03 6.58
N CYS A 93 -0.57 -6.13 7.13
CA CYS A 93 -2.01 -6.41 7.22
C CYS A 93 -2.63 -6.30 5.83
N SER A 94 -3.67 -7.10 5.55
CA SER A 94 -4.47 -6.99 4.32
C SER A 94 -5.30 -5.69 4.23
N ASP A 95 -5.33 -4.88 5.28
CA ASP A 95 -6.01 -3.58 5.34
C ASP A 95 -5.63 -2.68 4.15
N SER A 96 -6.62 -2.18 3.42
CA SER A 96 -6.43 -1.47 2.15
C SER A 96 -5.68 -0.14 2.29
N ARG A 97 -5.58 0.41 3.51
CA ARG A 97 -4.97 1.72 3.78
C ARG A 97 -3.45 1.67 3.95
N VAL A 98 -2.89 0.47 4.13
CA VAL A 98 -1.49 0.28 4.58
C VAL A 98 -0.70 -0.65 3.65
N SER A 99 -0.78 -0.40 2.35
CA SER A 99 0.05 -1.09 1.35
C SER A 99 1.55 -0.85 1.65
N PRO A 100 2.36 -1.89 1.94
CA PRO A 100 3.77 -1.70 2.27
C PRO A 100 4.57 -1.05 1.14
N SER A 101 4.24 -1.36 -0.13
CA SER A 101 4.87 -0.72 -1.27
C SER A 101 4.71 0.79 -1.26
N HIS A 102 3.56 1.29 -0.81
CA HIS A 102 3.29 2.72 -0.71
C HIS A 102 3.92 3.32 0.55
N VAL A 103 3.67 2.71 1.72
CA VAL A 103 4.13 3.24 3.02
C VAL A 103 5.65 3.31 3.11
N LEU A 104 6.36 2.33 2.54
CA LEU A 104 7.82 2.24 2.60
C LEU A 104 8.50 2.60 1.27
N ASN A 105 7.72 3.01 0.26
CA ASN A 105 8.22 3.32 -1.09
C ASN A 105 9.06 2.18 -1.72
N PHE A 106 8.65 0.92 -1.50
CA PHE A 106 9.31 -0.21 -2.16
C PHE A 106 9.02 -0.21 -3.65
N LYS A 107 10.08 -0.40 -4.42
CA LYS A 107 10.03 -0.64 -5.87
C LYS A 107 9.80 -2.12 -6.17
N PRO A 108 9.31 -2.45 -7.37
CA PRO A 108 9.17 -3.84 -7.82
C PRO A 108 10.48 -4.63 -7.65
N GLY A 109 10.41 -5.80 -7.02
CA GLY A 109 11.57 -6.66 -6.80
C GLY A 109 12.39 -6.37 -5.53
N GLU A 110 12.10 -5.31 -4.77
CA GLU A 110 12.82 -5.04 -3.51
C GLU A 110 12.33 -5.89 -2.34
N ALA A 111 11.02 -6.21 -2.29
CA ALA A 111 10.39 -6.92 -1.19
C ALA A 111 9.48 -8.06 -1.67
N PHE A 112 9.63 -9.23 -1.06
CA PHE A 112 8.71 -10.35 -1.15
C PHE A 112 7.63 -10.19 -0.08
N MET A 113 6.36 -10.16 -0.46
CA MET A 113 5.28 -9.72 0.44
C MET A 113 4.31 -10.85 0.81
N CYS A 114 3.96 -10.91 2.08
CA CYS A 114 2.85 -11.68 2.60
C CYS A 114 1.87 -10.74 3.30
N ARG A 115 0.60 -10.76 2.88
CA ARG A 115 -0.45 -9.96 3.51
C ARG A 115 -1.55 -10.86 4.03
N ASN A 116 -1.86 -10.72 5.33
CA ASN A 116 -2.91 -11.47 5.99
C ASN A 116 -3.63 -10.60 7.04
N ILE A 117 -4.67 -11.15 7.67
CA ILE A 117 -5.42 -10.44 8.70
C ILE A 117 -4.51 -10.20 9.91
N ALA A 118 -4.33 -8.93 10.29
CA ALA A 118 -3.49 -8.49 11.40
C ALA A 118 -2.00 -8.87 11.30
N ASN A 119 -1.46 -9.05 10.09
CA ASN A 119 -0.01 -9.25 9.85
C ASN A 119 0.62 -10.32 10.76
N LEU A 120 -0.13 -11.39 11.04
CA LEU A 120 0.26 -12.41 12.00
C LEU A 120 1.22 -13.42 11.37
N VAL A 121 2.20 -13.82 12.16
CA VAL A 121 3.15 -14.89 11.85
C VAL A 121 2.95 -15.98 12.89
N PRO A 122 2.26 -17.10 12.56
CA PRO A 122 2.08 -18.18 13.51
C PRO A 122 3.36 -18.97 13.77
N ALA A 123 3.38 -19.69 14.89
CA ALA A 123 4.41 -20.69 15.16
C ALA A 123 4.41 -21.78 14.08
N PHE A 124 5.57 -22.42 13.90
CA PHE A 124 5.75 -23.47 12.91
C PHE A 124 4.73 -24.61 13.10
N ASN A 125 3.90 -24.85 12.09
CA ASN A 125 2.99 -25.97 12.04
C ASN A 125 2.66 -26.32 10.57
N GLN A 126 3.16 -27.45 10.10
CA GLN A 126 2.99 -27.88 8.70
C GLN A 126 1.53 -28.20 8.34
N LEU A 127 0.69 -28.56 9.31
CA LEU A 127 -0.71 -28.93 9.05
C LEU A 127 -1.64 -27.71 9.07
N ARG A 128 -1.40 -26.76 9.98
CA ARG A 128 -2.29 -25.61 10.19
C ARG A 128 -1.86 -24.36 9.44
N TYR A 129 -0.56 -24.15 9.27
CA TYR A 129 -0.01 -22.87 8.80
C TYR A 129 1.00 -23.04 7.66
N SER A 130 0.80 -24.06 6.81
CA SER A 130 1.64 -24.33 5.64
C SER A 130 1.76 -23.13 4.71
N GLY A 131 0.74 -22.29 4.57
CA GLY A 131 0.80 -21.07 3.76
C GLY A 131 1.87 -20.08 4.24
N VAL A 132 1.87 -19.73 5.54
CA VAL A 132 2.91 -18.83 6.09
C VAL A 132 4.26 -19.53 6.14
N GLY A 133 4.29 -20.82 6.49
CA GLY A 133 5.51 -21.62 6.48
C GLY A 133 6.19 -21.63 5.11
N ALA A 134 5.43 -21.84 4.03
CA ALA A 134 5.94 -21.86 2.66
C ALA A 134 6.46 -20.48 2.22
N VAL A 135 5.79 -19.38 2.59
CA VAL A 135 6.28 -18.02 2.34
C VAL A 135 7.64 -17.79 2.97
N ILE A 136 7.79 -18.12 4.27
CA ILE A 136 9.05 -17.94 5.00
C ILE A 136 10.12 -18.86 4.42
N GLU A 137 9.80 -20.13 4.19
CA GLU A 137 10.73 -21.09 3.62
C GLU A 137 11.24 -20.64 2.25
N TYR A 138 10.35 -20.17 1.38
CA TYR A 138 10.73 -19.69 0.06
C TYR A 138 11.57 -18.42 0.11
N ALA A 139 11.15 -17.43 0.90
CA ALA A 139 11.91 -16.19 1.05
C ALA A 139 13.32 -16.44 1.61
N VAL A 140 13.45 -17.29 2.62
CA VAL A 140 14.73 -17.53 3.31
C VAL A 140 15.61 -18.49 2.53
N LYS A 141 15.09 -19.64 2.07
CA LYS A 141 15.92 -20.69 1.46
C LYS A 141 16.10 -20.55 -0.05
N HIS A 142 15.18 -19.87 -0.74
CA HIS A 142 15.20 -19.79 -2.20
C HIS A 142 15.47 -18.39 -2.72
N LEU A 143 14.96 -17.35 -2.05
CA LEU A 143 15.23 -15.95 -2.42
C LEU A 143 16.37 -15.32 -1.62
N GLU A 144 16.81 -15.98 -0.54
CA GLU A 144 17.90 -15.54 0.34
C GLU A 144 17.72 -14.10 0.83
N VAL A 145 16.49 -13.76 1.25
CA VAL A 145 16.21 -12.43 1.82
C VAL A 145 17.08 -12.17 3.05
N GLU A 146 17.55 -10.94 3.19
CA GLU A 146 18.46 -10.55 4.28
C GLU A 146 17.68 -10.12 5.53
N ASN A 147 16.43 -9.68 5.35
CA ASN A 147 15.63 -9.05 6.40
C ASN A 147 14.20 -9.57 6.37
N ILE A 148 13.62 -9.80 7.56
CA ILE A 148 12.20 -10.12 7.73
C ILE A 148 11.54 -9.00 8.55
N LEU A 149 10.55 -8.33 7.98
CA LEU A 149 9.80 -7.25 8.62
C LEU A 149 8.38 -7.73 8.93
N VAL A 150 7.92 -7.47 10.16
CA VAL A 150 6.52 -7.67 10.55
C VAL A 150 5.94 -6.32 10.94
N ILE A 151 5.04 -5.79 10.11
CA ILE A 151 4.56 -4.41 10.20
C ILE A 151 3.10 -4.39 10.66
N GLY A 152 2.89 -3.97 11.91
CA GLY A 152 1.57 -3.64 12.43
C GLY A 152 1.09 -2.26 11.97
N HIS A 153 -0.18 -1.93 12.25
CA HIS A 153 -0.72 -0.59 11.97
C HIS A 153 -1.78 -0.17 13.00
N SER A 154 -2.00 1.14 13.09
CA SER A 154 -3.04 1.72 13.95
C SER A 154 -4.44 1.29 13.51
N ARG A 155 -5.35 1.08 14.48
CA ARG A 155 -6.76 0.74 14.24
C ARG A 155 -6.94 -0.49 13.34
N CYS A 156 -6.16 -1.53 13.60
CA CYS A 156 -6.23 -2.81 12.90
C CYS A 156 -7.52 -3.56 13.26
N GLY A 157 -8.38 -3.83 12.27
CA GLY A 157 -9.63 -4.57 12.48
C GLY A 157 -9.42 -5.98 13.00
N GLY A 158 -8.34 -6.68 12.58
CA GLY A 158 -8.04 -8.02 13.09
C GLY A 158 -7.58 -8.03 14.56
N ILE A 159 -6.84 -7.01 14.99
CA ILE A 159 -6.50 -6.86 16.42
C ILE A 159 -7.72 -6.45 17.22
N GLU A 160 -8.61 -5.61 16.68
CA GLU A 160 -9.87 -5.29 17.35
C GLU A 160 -10.77 -6.52 17.50
N ALA A 161 -10.82 -7.39 16.49
CA ALA A 161 -11.51 -8.69 16.57
C ALA A 161 -10.92 -9.57 17.68
N LEU A 162 -9.58 -9.66 17.78
CA LEU A 162 -8.90 -10.38 18.87
C LEU A 162 -9.31 -9.85 20.24
N MET A 163 -9.28 -8.52 20.42
CA MET A 163 -9.59 -7.87 21.69
C MET A 163 -11.07 -7.98 22.07
N SER A 164 -11.93 -8.28 21.10
CA SER A 164 -13.37 -8.46 21.29
C SER A 164 -13.79 -9.92 21.45
N LEU A 165 -12.84 -10.87 21.44
CA LEU A 165 -13.15 -12.28 21.68
C LEU A 165 -13.78 -12.46 23.08
N PRO A 166 -14.89 -13.19 23.18
CA PRO A 166 -15.54 -13.41 24.45
C PRO A 166 -14.72 -14.37 25.33
N ALA A 167 -14.70 -14.09 26.64
CA ALA A 167 -13.91 -14.84 27.60
C ALA A 167 -14.37 -16.30 27.77
N ASP A 168 -15.63 -16.60 27.41
CA ASP A 168 -16.19 -17.95 27.44
C ASP A 168 -15.75 -18.83 26.25
N GLY A 169 -14.96 -18.28 25.32
CA GLY A 169 -14.43 -18.99 24.17
C GLY A 169 -15.44 -19.23 23.05
N THR A 170 -16.63 -18.63 23.11
CA THR A 170 -17.59 -18.68 22.01
C THR A 170 -17.03 -18.01 20.76
N THR A 171 -17.28 -18.63 19.60
CA THR A 171 -16.84 -18.10 18.30
C THR A 171 -18.05 -17.67 17.50
N SER A 172 -17.98 -16.48 16.90
CA SER A 172 -19.01 -15.94 16.02
C SER A 172 -18.63 -16.03 14.54
N ASN A 173 -17.35 -16.23 14.24
CA ASN A 173 -16.82 -16.26 12.87
C ASN A 173 -16.26 -17.64 12.52
N ASP A 174 -16.37 -18.04 11.26
CA ASP A 174 -15.89 -19.35 10.79
C ASP A 174 -14.36 -19.51 10.85
N PHE A 175 -13.62 -18.42 10.59
CA PHE A 175 -12.14 -18.46 10.48
C PHE A 175 -11.44 -17.36 11.28
N ILE A 176 -12.06 -16.19 11.41
CA ILE A 176 -11.41 -14.98 11.94
C ILE A 176 -10.97 -15.21 13.39
N ASP A 177 -11.86 -15.76 14.22
CA ASP A 177 -11.62 -15.92 15.65
C ASP A 177 -10.41 -16.83 15.91
N ASP A 178 -10.36 -17.97 15.21
CA ASP A 178 -9.25 -18.92 15.34
C ASP A 178 -7.95 -18.39 14.73
N TRP A 179 -8.04 -17.61 13.65
CA TRP A 179 -6.87 -16.96 13.07
C TRP A 179 -6.26 -15.94 14.04
N VAL A 180 -7.05 -15.03 14.60
CA VAL A 180 -6.52 -13.96 15.45
C VAL A 180 -6.03 -14.47 16.81
N LYS A 181 -6.54 -15.60 17.30
CA LYS A 181 -6.02 -16.30 18.50
C LYS A 181 -4.53 -16.67 18.41
N ILE A 182 -3.94 -16.71 17.20
CA ILE A 182 -2.48 -16.85 17.00
C ILE A 182 -1.70 -15.79 17.80
N ALA A 183 -2.25 -14.57 17.95
CA ALA A 183 -1.61 -13.51 18.73
C ALA A 183 -1.72 -13.70 20.25
N LEU A 184 -2.60 -14.58 20.76
CA LEU A 184 -2.69 -14.90 22.19
C LEU A 184 -1.59 -15.87 22.63
N THR A 185 -1.23 -16.82 21.78
CA THR A 185 -0.23 -17.85 22.10
C THR A 185 1.20 -17.31 22.12
N GLY A 186 1.40 -16.08 21.62
CA GLY A 186 2.65 -15.34 21.74
C GLY A 186 3.04 -14.99 23.17
N GLN A 187 2.18 -15.13 24.19
CA GLN A 187 2.47 -14.68 25.57
C GLN A 187 3.38 -15.61 26.42
N GLY A 188 4.03 -16.62 25.83
CA GLY A 188 5.09 -17.40 26.49
C GLY A 188 6.48 -16.75 26.34
N GLN A 189 7.27 -16.74 27.42
CA GLN A 189 8.65 -16.21 27.58
C GLN A 189 9.23 -15.42 26.39
N GLY A 190 8.89 -14.13 26.30
CA GLY A 190 9.37 -13.20 25.27
C GLY A 190 8.28 -12.56 24.42
N GLY A 191 7.02 -12.93 24.65
CA GLY A 191 5.85 -12.44 23.93
C GLY A 191 5.66 -10.94 23.85
N ILE A 192 5.34 -10.44 22.65
CA ILE A 192 4.82 -9.09 22.43
C ILE A 192 3.47 -8.99 23.16
N ARG A 193 3.42 -8.16 24.21
CA ARG A 193 2.18 -7.83 24.91
C ARG A 193 1.34 -6.91 24.02
N VAL A 194 0.25 -7.43 23.47
CA VAL A 194 -0.74 -6.62 22.75
C VAL A 194 -1.60 -5.90 23.79
N GLU A 195 -1.38 -4.60 23.97
CA GLU A 195 -2.19 -3.75 24.83
C GLU A 195 -2.96 -2.74 23.98
N ARG A 196 -4.22 -2.45 24.34
CA ARG A 196 -4.93 -1.28 23.82
C ARG A 196 -4.19 -0.03 24.29
N ARG A 197 -3.48 0.62 23.37
CA ARG A 197 -3.06 2.01 23.54
C ARG A 197 -4.16 2.89 22.96
N ASN A 198 -4.83 3.67 23.81
CA ASN A 198 -5.70 4.75 23.36
C ASN A 198 -4.79 5.80 22.70
N ILE A 199 -4.91 5.96 21.38
CA ILE A 199 -4.29 7.06 20.61
C ILE A 199 -5.42 8.01 20.23
#